data_AF-F9Q508-F1
#
_entry.id   AF-F9Q508-F1
#
_cell.length_a   1.000
_cell.length_b   1.000
_cell.length_c   1.000
_cell.angle_alpha   90.00
_cell.angle_beta   90.00
_cell.angle_gamma   90.00
#
_symmetry.space_group_name_H-M   'P 1'
#
loop_
_entity.id
_entity.type
_entity.pdbx_description
1 polymer ?
#
loop_
_entity_poly.entity_id
_entity_poly.type
_entity_poly.pdbx_seq_one_letter_code
_entity_poly.pdbx_strand_id
1 'polypeptide(L)'
;MFGDPVLNEMGWEKHRLSKLTLKIGSGATPRGGRESYVNEGIALIRSMNVYDGKFMFKDLAYLTNIQAEKLNNVIVESDDVLLNITG
;
A
#
# COMPACT_ATOMS: atom_id res chain seq x y z
N MET A 1 8.74 -8.36 22.32
CA MET A 1 9.25 -7.75 23.57
C MET A 1 8.64 -6.34 23.71
N PHE A 2 7.30 -6.25 23.84
CA PHE A 2 6.57 -4.97 23.87
C PHE A 2 5.30 -4.99 24.75
N GLY A 3 5.02 -6.12 25.44
CA GLY A 3 3.73 -6.36 26.11
C GLY A 3 2.58 -6.58 25.11
N ASP A 4 1.35 -6.56 25.62
CA ASP A 4 0.15 -6.49 24.80
C ASP A 4 -0.04 -5.03 24.33
N PRO A 5 -0.02 -4.75 23.00
CA PRO A 5 -0.11 -3.39 22.49
C PRO A 5 -1.49 -2.74 22.70
N VAL A 6 -2.53 -3.53 22.99
CA VAL A 6 -3.88 -3.04 23.30
C VAL A 6 -3.97 -2.64 24.77
N LEU A 7 -3.48 -3.50 25.68
CA LEU A 7 -3.48 -3.19 27.12
C LEU A 7 -2.46 -2.11 27.48
N ASN A 8 -1.33 -2.05 26.76
CA ASN A 8 -0.24 -1.11 26.97
C ASN A 8 0.24 -1.06 28.43
N GLU A 9 0.44 -2.24 29.04
CA GLU A 9 0.83 -2.38 30.45
C GLU A 9 2.14 -1.64 30.79
N MET A 10 3.01 -1.49 29.80
CA MET A 10 4.29 -0.79 29.93
C MET A 10 4.17 0.74 29.84
N GLY A 11 2.97 1.28 29.59
CA GLY A 11 2.72 2.72 29.56
C GLY A 11 3.42 3.45 28.42
N TRP A 12 3.61 2.82 27.26
CA TRP A 12 4.24 3.44 26.10
C TRP A 12 3.45 4.66 25.64
N GLU A 13 4.19 5.66 25.14
CA GLU A 13 3.61 6.86 24.60
C GLU A 13 2.73 6.54 23.38
N LYS A 14 1.56 7.16 23.32
CA LYS A 14 0.58 6.96 22.25
C LYS A 14 0.55 8.17 21.33
N HIS A 15 0.79 7.93 20.05
CA HIS A 15 0.69 8.94 19.01
C HIS A 15 -0.35 8.55 17.97
N ARG A 16 -0.98 9.56 17.35
CA ARG A 16 -1.75 9.33 16.12
C ARG A 16 -0.76 9.06 14.98
N LEU A 17 -1.04 8.07 14.14
CA LEU A 17 -0.19 7.76 12.97
C LEU A 17 0.06 8.99 12.10
N SER A 18 -0.96 9.84 11.92
CA SER A 18 -0.86 11.09 11.17
C SER A 18 0.21 12.07 11.68
N LYS A 19 0.71 11.92 12.92
CA LYS A 19 1.83 12.71 13.46
C LYS A 19 3.20 12.09 13.19
N LEU A 20 3.24 10.79 12.88
CA LEU A 20 4.46 10.01 12.69
C LEU A 20 4.74 9.67 11.22
N THR A 21 3.75 9.89 10.35
CA THR A 21 3.82 9.59 8.91
C THR A 21 3.81 10.87 8.08
N LEU A 22 4.51 10.86 6.95
CA LEU A 22 4.43 11.95 5.97
C LEU A 22 3.07 12.00 5.26
N LYS A 23 2.47 10.84 5.02
CA LYS A 23 1.20 10.68 4.29
C LYS A 23 0.51 9.38 4.70
N ILE A 24 -0.81 9.40 4.74
CA ILE A 24 -1.67 8.21 4.83
C ILE A 24 -2.71 8.33 3.73
N GLY A 25 -2.82 7.31 2.87
CA GLY A 25 -3.79 7.32 1.79
C GLY A 25 -4.06 5.93 1.26
N SER A 26 -5.24 5.76 0.67
CA SER A 26 -5.60 4.52 -0.02
C SER A 26 -5.05 4.53 -1.45
N GLY A 27 -4.64 3.36 -1.94
CA GLY A 27 -4.30 3.18 -3.35
C GLY A 27 -5.51 3.40 -4.28
N ALA A 28 -5.24 3.43 -5.58
CA ALA A 28 -6.27 3.63 -6.61
C ALA A 28 -6.06 2.68 -7.79
N THR A 29 -7.13 2.42 -8.55
CA THR A 29 -7.12 1.54 -9.73
C THR A 29 -7.54 2.36 -10.96
N PRO A 30 -6.90 2.19 -12.13
CA PRO A 30 -7.34 2.87 -13.34
C PRO A 30 -8.75 2.40 -13.77
N ARG A 31 -9.46 3.24 -14.52
CA ARG A 31 -10.72 2.85 -15.15
C ARG A 31 -10.49 1.67 -16.11
N GLY A 32 -11.42 0.71 -16.14
CA GLY A 32 -11.32 -0.51 -16.96
C GLY A 32 -10.75 -1.73 -16.22
N GLY A 33 -10.23 -1.56 -15.01
CA GLY A 33 -9.83 -2.69 -14.15
C GLY A 33 -8.82 -3.61 -14.82
N ARG A 34 -9.02 -4.93 -14.70
CA ARG A 34 -8.06 -5.94 -15.18
C ARG A 34 -7.81 -5.88 -16.68
N GLU A 35 -8.82 -5.55 -17.47
CA GLU A 35 -8.70 -5.48 -18.93
C GLU A 35 -7.82 -4.30 -19.39
N SER A 36 -7.60 -3.32 -18.51
CA SER A 36 -6.77 -2.15 -18.81
C SER A 36 -5.28 -2.33 -18.52
N TYR A 37 -4.87 -3.45 -17.91
CA TYR A 37 -3.47 -3.68 -17.54
C TYR A 37 -2.65 -4.14 -18.75
N VAL A 38 -1.37 -3.76 -18.74
CA VAL A 38 -0.39 -4.14 -19.76
C VAL A 38 0.56 -5.20 -19.23
N ASN A 39 1.31 -5.83 -20.15
CA ASN A 39 2.25 -6.90 -19.80
C ASN A 39 3.53 -6.37 -19.11
N GLU A 40 3.90 -5.11 -19.37
CA GLU A 40 5.09 -4.46 -18.82
C GLU A 40 4.85 -2.96 -18.64
N GLY A 41 5.60 -2.32 -17.73
CA GLY A 41 5.48 -0.89 -17.43
C GLY A 41 5.68 -0.59 -15.96
N ILE A 42 4.94 0.39 -15.45
CA ILE A 42 4.99 0.77 -14.03
C ILE A 42 4.16 -0.22 -13.23
N ALA A 43 4.75 -0.84 -12.22
CA ALA A 43 4.08 -1.83 -11.39
C ALA A 43 2.88 -1.21 -10.63
N LEU A 44 1.74 -1.90 -10.68
CA LEU A 44 0.55 -1.59 -9.88
C LEU A 44 0.44 -2.62 -8.75
N ILE A 45 0.60 -2.12 -7.52
CA ILE A 45 0.36 -2.88 -6.31
C ILE A 45 -1.14 -2.97 -6.06
N ARG A 46 -1.65 -4.19 -5.83
CA ARG A 46 -3.06 -4.47 -5.52
C ARG A 46 -3.18 -5.25 -4.21
N SER A 47 -4.39 -5.41 -3.70
CA SER A 47 -4.66 -6.21 -2.50
C SER A 47 -4.08 -7.62 -2.57
N MET A 48 -4.11 -8.24 -3.75
CA MET A 48 -3.52 -9.57 -4.00
C MET A 48 -1.98 -9.61 -3.90
N ASN A 49 -1.30 -8.47 -3.78
CA ASN A 49 0.14 -8.39 -3.66
C ASN A 49 0.60 -8.13 -2.21
N VAL A 50 -0.30 -7.71 -1.31
CA VAL A 50 0.03 -7.28 0.06
C VAL A 50 -0.62 -8.24 1.06
N TYR A 51 0.22 -8.99 1.78
CA TYR A 51 -0.16 -9.94 2.82
C TYR A 51 0.52 -9.60 4.14
N ASP A 52 0.08 -10.23 5.22
CA ASP A 52 0.67 -10.07 6.54
C ASP A 52 2.16 -10.46 6.53
N GLY A 53 3.02 -9.45 6.75
CA GLY A 53 4.47 -9.60 6.78
C GLY A 53 5.12 -9.97 5.44
N LYS A 54 4.38 -9.95 4.32
CA LYS A 54 4.89 -10.40 3.02
C LYS A 54 4.32 -9.62 1.85
N PHE A 55 5.19 -9.27 0.90
CA PHE A 55 4.79 -8.83 -0.42
C PHE A 55 4.88 -9.97 -1.44
N MET A 56 3.86 -10.10 -2.30
CA MET A 56 3.77 -11.12 -3.34
C MET A 56 3.90 -10.47 -4.72
N PHE A 57 5.03 -10.72 -5.39
CA PHE A 57 5.27 -10.27 -6.77
C PHE A 57 4.53 -11.10 -7.83
N LYS A 58 3.94 -12.24 -7.44
CA LYS A 58 3.15 -13.07 -8.34
C LYS A 58 1.96 -12.25 -8.88
N ASP A 59 1.71 -12.37 -10.18
CA ASP A 59 0.60 -11.71 -10.90
C ASP A 59 0.58 -10.18 -10.67
N LEU A 60 1.76 -9.55 -10.55
CA LEU A 60 1.87 -8.10 -10.49
C LEU A 60 1.32 -7.49 -11.80
N ALA A 61 0.43 -6.51 -11.67
CA ALA A 61 -0.12 -5.81 -12.83
C ALA A 61 0.79 -4.65 -13.22
N TYR A 62 0.74 -4.23 -14.48
CA TYR A 62 1.51 -3.10 -14.97
C TYR A 62 0.62 -2.06 -15.64
N LEU A 63 1.05 -0.80 -15.52
CA LEU A 63 0.41 0.38 -16.08
C LEU A 63 1.30 1.00 -17.15
N THR A 64 0.66 1.60 -18.15
CA THR A 64 1.31 2.57 -19.03
C THR A 64 1.66 3.84 -18.26
N ASN A 65 2.60 4.64 -18.78
CA ASN A 65 2.95 5.94 -18.21
C ASN A 65 1.73 6.86 -18.06
N ILE A 66 0.82 6.87 -19.05
CA ILE A 66 -0.41 7.68 -19.04
C ILE A 66 -1.36 7.24 -17.91
N GLN A 67 -1.47 5.94 -17.63
CA GLN A 67 -2.28 5.44 -16.52
C GLN A 67 -1.64 5.79 -15.17
N ALA A 68 -0.33 5.60 -15.04
CA ALA A 68 0.39 5.89 -13.80
C ALA A 68 0.38 7.38 -13.45
N GLU A 69 0.51 8.27 -14.45
CA GLU A 69 0.43 9.72 -14.25
C GLU A 69 -0.91 10.14 -13.61
N LYS A 70 -2.01 9.50 -14.00
CA LYS A 70 -3.34 9.73 -13.40
C LYS A 70 -3.45 9.24 -11.96
N LEU A 71 -2.50 8.43 -11.49
CA LEU A 71 -2.42 7.86 -10.14
C LEU A 71 -1.21 8.40 -9.36
N ASN A 72 -0.64 9.54 -9.79
CA ASN A 72 0.56 10.11 -9.18
C ASN A 72 0.43 10.40 -7.68
N ASN A 73 -0.79 10.63 -7.19
CA ASN A 73 -1.09 10.91 -5.79
C ASN A 73 -1.04 9.65 -4.90
N VAL A 74 -0.81 8.46 -5.44
CA VAL A 74 -0.72 7.19 -4.70
C VAL A 74 0.56 6.40 -5.00
N ILE A 75 1.58 7.09 -5.53
CA ILE A 75 2.93 6.51 -5.66
C ILE A 75 3.46 6.12 -4.27
N VAL A 76 4.08 4.95 -4.21
CA VAL A 76 4.77 4.42 -3.04
C VAL A 76 6.25 4.79 -3.10
N GLU A 77 6.82 5.07 -1.94
CA GLU A 77 8.24 5.38 -1.78
C GLU A 77 8.96 4.26 -1.03
N SER A 78 10.30 4.32 -0.99
CA SER A 78 11.07 3.45 -0.10
C SER A 78 10.57 3.62 1.35
N ASP A 79 10.54 2.50 2.08
CA ASP A 79 10.14 2.44 3.50
C ASP A 79 8.64 2.71 3.79
N ASP A 80 7.81 2.85 2.75
CA ASP A 80 6.36 2.87 2.93
C ASP A 80 5.85 1.53 3.47
N VAL A 81 4.91 1.61 4.43
CA VAL A 81 4.22 0.45 4.99
C VAL A 81 2.89 0.25 4.26
N LEU A 82 2.75 -0.90 3.61
CA LEU A 82 1.53 -1.27 2.90
C LEU A 82 0.59 -2.05 3.82
N LEU A 83 -0.65 -1.59 3.92
CA LEU A 83 -1.73 -2.28 4.64
C LEU A 83 -2.82 -2.68 3.65
N ASN A 84 -3.16 -3.97 3.63
CA ASN A 84 -4.36 -4.41 2.94
C ASN A 84 -5.57 -4.20 3.86
N ILE A 85 -6.53 -3.37 3.42
CA ILE A 85 -7.74 -3.03 4.19
C ILE A 85 -9.00 -3.72 3.65
N THR A 86 -8.84 -4.54 2.61
CA THR A 86 -9.92 -5.28 1.94
C THR A 86 -9.53 -6.75 1.85
N GLY A 87 -10.40 -7.64 2.33
CA GLY A 87 -10.29 -9.10 2.12
C GLY A 87 -10.68 -9.52 0.71
#